data_AF-A0AAN8FQ55-F1
#
_entry.id   AF-A0AAN8FQ55-F1
#
_cell.length_a   1.000
_cell.length_b   1.000
_cell.length_c   1.000
_cell.angle_alpha   90.00
_cell.angle_beta   90.00
_cell.angle_gamma   90.00
#
_symmetry.space_group_name_H-M   'P 1'
#
loop_
_entity.id
_entity.type
_entity.pdbx_description
1 polymer ?
#
loop_
_entity_poly.entity_id
_entity_poly.type
_entity_poly.pdbx_seq_one_letter_code
_entity_poly.pdbx_strand_id
1 'polypeptide(L)' 'MVEEICHICDDRATGKHYGAISCDGCKGFFRRSIRKRHNYVCRFNKCCDVTKNQRNACRSCRLQKCIEVGMKSN' A
#
# COMPACT_ATOMS: atom_id res chain seq x y z
N MET A 1 21.41 12.78 -2.60
CA MET A 1 20.47 11.78 -3.13
C MET A 1 19.14 12.00 -2.44
N VAL A 2 18.08 12.31 -3.17
CA VAL A 2 16.74 12.48 -2.58
C VAL A 2 16.23 11.10 -2.21
N GLU A 3 16.05 10.83 -0.93
CA GLU A 3 15.40 9.59 -0.52
C GLU A 3 13.92 9.67 -0.92
N GLU A 4 13.49 8.77 -1.80
CA GLU A 4 12.09 8.69 -2.18
C GLU A 4 11.24 8.08 -1.05
N ILE A 5 10.03 8.59 -0.88
CA ILE A 5 9.09 8.18 0.16
C ILE A 5 8.00 7.29 -0.45
N CYS A 6 7.60 6.25 0.27
CA CYS A 6 6.55 5.34 -0.16
C CYS A 6 5.19 6.06 -0.17
N HIS A 7 4.60 6.29 -1.34
CA HIS A 7 3.34 7.04 -1.49
C HIS A 7 2.12 6.41 -0.78
N ILE A 8 2.25 5.16 -0.31
CA ILE A 8 1.19 4.45 0.40
C ILE A 8 1.24 4.70 1.92
N CYS A 9 2.44 4.75 2.51
CA CYS A 9 2.58 4.68 3.97
C CYS A 9 3.69 5.56 4.56
N ASP A 10 4.31 6.40 3.75
CA ASP A 10 5.33 7.37 4.16
C ASP A 10 6.60 6.75 4.77
N ASP A 11 6.80 5.45 4.58
CA ASP A 11 8.06 4.77 4.91
C ASP A 11 9.09 5.00 3.79
N ARG A 12 10.36 4.71 4.07
CA ARG A 12 11.42 4.81 3.05
C ARG A 12 11.08 3.92 1.85
N ALA A 13 11.05 4.49 0.64
CA ALA A 13 10.81 3.72 -0.57
C ALA A 13 12.07 2.93 -0.95
N THR A 14 11.85 1.78 -1.59
CA THR A 14 12.92 0.97 -2.20
C THR A 14 12.93 1.09 -3.73
N GLY A 15 12.06 1.94 -4.28
CA GLY A 15 11.91 2.23 -5.70
C GLY A 15 10.47 2.06 -6.20
N LYS A 16 10.32 1.98 -7.52
CA LYS A 16 9.02 1.81 -8.19
C LYS A 16 8.63 0.32 -8.24
N HIS A 17 7.46 -0.01 -7.68
CA HIS A 17 6.89 -1.36 -7.73
C HIS A 17 5.44 -1.29 -8.19
N TYR A 18 5.04 -2.16 -9.13
CA TYR A 18 3.68 -2.22 -9.68
C TYR A 18 3.18 -0.89 -10.26
N GLY A 19 4.08 0.02 -10.66
CA GLY A 19 3.72 1.32 -11.20
C GLY A 19 3.81 2.51 -10.24
N ALA A 20 4.05 2.29 -8.94
CA ALA A 20 4.13 3.36 -7.93
C ALA A 20 5.39 3.27 -7.05
N ILE A 21 5.90 4.42 -6.61
CA ILE A 21 7.00 4.51 -5.63
C ILE A 21 6.53 3.94 -4.30
N SER A 22 7.20 2.90 -3.82
CA SER A 22 6.78 2.18 -2.61
C SER A 22 7.92 1.48 -1.87
N CYS A 23 7.66 1.14 -0.61
CA CYS A 23 8.52 0.30 0.20
C CYS A 23 8.25 -1.20 -0.03
N ASP A 24 9.18 -2.06 0.38
CA ASP A 24 9.02 -3.52 0.27
C ASP A 24 7.78 -4.06 1.01
N GLY A 25 7.39 -3.40 2.10
CA GLY A 25 6.18 -3.74 2.84
C GLY A 25 4.91 -3.60 2.00
N CYS A 26 4.76 -2.47 1.31
CA CYS A 26 3.59 -2.19 0.47
C CYS A 26 3.63 -2.97 -0.85
N LYS A 27 4.82 -3.12 -1.46
CA LYS A 27 5.06 -4.04 -2.58
C LYS A 27 4.58 -5.46 -2.27
N GLY A 28 5.06 -6.03 -1.16
CA GLY A 28 4.75 -7.40 -0.77
C GLY A 28 3.28 -7.57 -0.36
N PHE A 29 2.70 -6.56 0.29
CA PHE A 29 1.28 -6.53 0.61
C PHE A 29 0.43 -6.57 -0.67
N PHE A 30 0.62 -5.62 -1.60
CA PHE A 30 -0.13 -5.53 -2.84
C PHE A 30 -0.07 -6.85 -3.63
N ARG A 31 1.13 -7.42 -3.83
CA ARG A 31 1.34 -8.71 -4.49
C ARG A 31 0.49 -9.84 -3.90
N ARG A 32 0.45 -9.95 -2.57
CA ARG A 32 -0.32 -11.02 -1.89
C ARG A 32 -1.82 -10.76 -2.01
N SER A 33 -2.24 -9.51 -1.89
CA SER A 33 -3.65 -9.11 -1.98
C SER A 33 -4.26 -9.42 -3.34
N ILE A 34 -3.57 -9.06 -4.43
CA ILE A 34 -4.03 -9.35 -5.80
C ILE A 34 -3.99 -10.85 -6.11
N ARG A 35 -2.89 -11.56 -5.79
CA ARG A 35 -2.74 -12.99 -6.13
C ARG A 35 -3.78 -13.86 -5.43
N LYS A 36 -4.11 -13.55 -4.18
CA LYS A 36 -5.12 -14.29 -3.40
C LYS A 36 -6.53 -13.73 -3.57
N ARG A 37 -6.72 -12.68 -4.38
CA ARG A 37 -7.99 -11.96 -4.55
C ARG A 37 -8.65 -11.65 -3.20
N HIS A 38 -7.87 -11.08 -2.28
CA HIS A 38 -8.35 -10.80 -0.93
C HIS A 38 -9.40 -9.68 -0.93
N ASN A 39 -10.60 -10.01 -0.46
CA ASN A 39 -11.66 -9.03 -0.20
C ASN A 39 -11.56 -8.52 1.24
N TYR A 40 -10.80 -7.43 1.45
CA TYR A 40 -10.70 -6.82 2.77
C TYR A 40 -11.84 -5.86 3.03
N VAL A 41 -12.46 -5.99 4.20
CA VAL A 41 -13.51 -5.07 4.69
C VAL A 41 -12.90 -4.13 5.73
N CYS A 42 -13.12 -2.82 5.55
CA CYS A 42 -12.77 -1.83 6.56
C CYS A 42 -13.76 -1.94 7.74
N ARG A 43 -13.26 -1.91 8.97
CA ARG A 43 -14.09 -1.92 10.20
C ARG A 43 -14.43 -0.52 10.71
N PHE A 44 -14.05 0.50 9.94
CA PHE A 44 -14.22 1.92 10.24
C PHE A 44 -14.83 2.61 9.01
N ASN A 45 -14.60 3.91 8.83
CA ASN A 45 -15.22 4.72 7.78
C ASN A 45 -14.46 4.74 6.44
N LYS A 46 -13.68 3.70 6.13
CA LYS A 46 -12.80 3.63 4.92
C LYS A 46 -11.77 4.78 4.75
N CYS A 47 -11.60 5.63 5.77
CA CYS A 47 -10.62 6.71 5.82
C CYS A 47 -9.54 6.45 6.88
N CYS A 48 -9.03 5.22 6.96
CA CYS A 48 -8.01 4.90 7.96
C CYS A 48 -6.64 5.44 7.52
N ASP A 49 -5.90 6.03 8.45
CA ASP A 49 -4.53 6.45 8.21
C ASP A 49 -3.64 5.25 7.88
N VAL A 50 -2.92 5.37 6.76
CA VAL A 50 -1.94 4.39 6.32
C VAL A 50 -0.57 5.04 6.46
N THR A 51 0.05 4.84 7.62
CA THR A 51 1.42 5.30 7.93
C THR A 51 2.33 4.10 8.18
N LYS A 52 3.64 4.30 8.29
CA LYS A 52 4.62 3.23 8.56
C LYS A 52 4.19 2.33 9.73
N ASN A 53 3.70 2.95 10.80
CA ASN A 53 3.33 2.28 12.06
C ASN A 53 1.91 1.70 12.03
N GLN A 54 0.98 2.31 11.28
CA GLN A 54 -0.44 1.94 11.30
C GLN A 54 -0.95 1.23 10.04
N ARG A 55 -0.12 1.08 8.99
CA ARG A 55 -0.49 0.44 7.72
C ARG A 55 -1.06 -0.97 7.85
N ASN A 56 -0.83 -1.68 8.96
CA ASN A 56 -1.40 -3.01 9.18
C ASN A 56 -2.76 -3.01 9.90
N ALA A 57 -3.19 -1.87 10.46
CA ALA A 57 -4.44 -1.74 11.20
C ALA A 57 -5.68 -1.92 10.29
N CYS A 58 -5.63 -1.38 9.07
CA CYS A 58 -6.70 -1.56 8.09
C CYS A 58 -6.16 -1.99 6.72
N ARG A 59 -6.28 -3.29 6.40
CA ARG A 59 -5.87 -3.84 5.11
C ARG A 59 -6.73 -3.33 3.94
N SER A 60 -7.99 -3.01 4.21
CA SER A 60 -8.91 -2.47 3.20
C SER A 60 -8.43 -1.09 2.72
N CYS A 61 -8.26 -0.13 3.64
CA CYS A 61 -7.75 1.21 3.31
C CYS A 61 -6.33 1.17 2.73
N ARG A 62 -5.47 0.26 3.23
CA ARG A 62 -4.13 0.10 2.64
C ARG A 62 -4.18 -0.38 1.19
N LEU A 63 -5.01 -1.36 0.88
CA LEU A 63 -5.14 -1.87 -0.50
C LEU A 63 -5.77 -0.82 -1.41
N GLN A 64 -6.78 -0.11 -0.91
CA GLN A 64 -7.40 1.00 -1.60
C GLN A 64 -6.36 2.07 -1.95
N LYS A 65 -5.54 2.50 -0.98
CA LYS A 65 -4.48 3.49 -1.21
C LYS A 65 -3.40 3.00 -2.19
N CYS A 66 -3.08 1.71 -2.20
CA CYS A 66 -2.20 1.13 -3.24
C CYS A 66 -2.76 1.37 -4.65
N ILE A 67 -4.05 1.12 -4.86
CA ILE A 67 -4.73 1.30 -6.15
C ILE A 67 -4.79 2.78 -6.53
N GLU A 68 -5.13 3.64 -5.57
CA GLU A 68 -5.23 5.11 -5.77
C GLU A 68 -3.91 5.74 -6.21
N VAL A 69 -2.77 5.29 -5.66
CA VAL A 69 -1.45 5.78 -6.10
C VAL A 69 -0.98 5.13 -7.41
N GLY A 70 -1.81 4.31 -8.04
CA GLY A 70 -1.57 3.74 -9.37
C GLY A 70 -0.88 2.38 -9.38
N MET A 71 -0.91 1.60 -8.30
CA MET A 71 -0.44 0.21 -8.35
C MET A 71 -1.36 -0.66 -9.22
N LYS A 72 -0.78 -1.39 -10.18
CA LYS A 72 -1.48 -2.26 -11.15
C LYS A 72 -0.93 -3.69 -11.10
N SER A 73 -1.77 -4.67 -11.41
CA SER A 73 -1.43 -6.11 -11.34
C SER A 73 -0.95 -6.72 -12.67
N ASN A 74 -0.56 -5.88 -13.63
CA ASN A 74 -0.13 -6.26 -14.97
C ASN A 74 1.18 -7.05 -14.96
#